data_AF-A0AAD8QQZ4-F1
#
_entry.id   AF-A0AAD8QQZ4-F1
#
_cell.length_a   1.000
_cell.length_b   1.000
_cell.length_c   1.000
_cell.angle_alpha   90.00
_cell.angle_beta   90.00
_cell.angle_gamma   90.00
#
_symmetry.space_group_name_H-M   'P 1'
#
loop_
_entity.id
_entity.type
_entity.pdbx_description
1 polymer ?
#
loop_
_entity_poly.entity_id
_entity_poly.type
_entity_poly.pdbx_seq_one_letter_code
_entity_poly.pdbx_strand_id
1 'polypeptide(L)'
;MFRAHRAVLAARSPVFKSELFGSMVEATTPCITLDDIDPAAFKAMLGFIYTDRLSVDWDPETFMPKPQQFEHLLAAADRFI
;
A
#
# COMPACT_ATOMS: atom_id res chain seq x y z
N MET A 1 -9.45 4.92 10.68
CA MET A 1 -9.99 5.40 9.38
C MET A 1 -8.99 6.38 8.79
N PHE A 2 -8.63 6.20 7.52
CA PHE A 2 -7.69 7.07 6.81
C PHE A 2 -8.46 7.90 5.78
N ARG A 3 -8.05 9.15 5.59
CA ARG A 3 -8.59 10.03 4.54
C ARG A 3 -7.57 10.13 3.43
N ALA A 4 -7.96 9.80 2.20
CA ALA A 4 -7.10 9.86 1.03
C ALA A 4 -7.92 10.17 -0.23
N HIS A 5 -7.29 10.82 -1.20
CA HIS A 5 -7.87 11.13 -2.50
C HIS A 5 -7.89 9.89 -3.40
N ARG A 6 -9.09 9.50 -3.85
CA ARG A 6 -9.30 8.35 -4.75
C ARG A 6 -8.48 8.45 -6.04
N ALA A 7 -8.44 9.64 -6.63
CA ALA A 7 -7.70 9.89 -7.87
C ALA A 7 -6.19 9.60 -7.72
N VAL A 8 -5.60 9.98 -6.58
CA VAL A 8 -4.18 9.72 -6.30
C VAL A 8 -3.95 8.22 -6.11
N LEU A 9 -4.79 7.54 -5.34
CA LEU A 9 -4.70 6.09 -5.14
C LEU A 9 -4.80 5.32 -6.47
N ALA A 10 -5.78 5.65 -7.31
CA ALA A 10 -6.00 5.00 -8.60
C ALA A 10 -4.93 5.32 -9.65
N ALA A 11 -4.34 6.52 -9.62
CA ALA A 11 -3.23 6.85 -10.51
C ALA A 11 -1.95 6.06 -10.17
N ARG A 12 -1.80 5.69 -8.89
CA ARG A 12 -0.57 5.12 -8.33
C ARG A 12 -0.65 3.62 -8.07
N SER A 13 -1.84 3.02 -8.18
CA SER A 13 -2.05 1.58 -8.03
C SER A 13 -3.17 1.11 -8.96
N PRO A 14 -2.90 0.18 -9.88
CA PRO A 14 -3.92 -0.46 -10.71
C PRO A 14 -4.99 -1.18 -9.88
N VAL A 15 -4.63 -1.73 -8.73
CA VAL A 15 -5.56 -2.39 -7.79
C VAL A 15 -6.55 -1.39 -7.23
N PHE A 16 -6.07 -0.25 -6.73
CA PHE A 16 -6.97 0.82 -6.27
C PHE A 16 -7.76 1.44 -7.43
N LYS A 17 -7.21 1.45 -8.65
CA LYS A 17 -7.97 1.89 -9.83
C LYS A 17 -9.16 0.98 -10.12
N SER A 18 -8.97 -0.34 -10.08
CA SER A 18 -10.06 -1.29 -10.29
C SER A 18 -11.08 -1.27 -9.17
N GLU A 19 -10.65 -1.15 -7.91
CA GLU A 19 -11.60 -1.12 -6.78
C GLU A 19 -12.36 0.21 -6.70
N LEU A 20 -11.67 1.35 -6.86
CA LEU A 20 -12.28 2.67 -6.67
C LEU A 20 -12.99 3.22 -7.91
N PHE A 21 -12.70 2.71 -9.10
CA PHE A 21 -13.28 3.19 -10.36
C PHE A 21 -13.82 2.05 -11.25
N GLY A 22 -13.84 0.81 -10.77
CA GLY A 22 -14.49 -0.30 -11.44
C GLY A 22 -16.01 -0.30 -11.24
N SER A 23 -16.64 -1.40 -11.63
CA SER A 23 -18.10 -1.59 -11.48
C SER A 23 -18.50 -2.12 -10.09
N MET A 24 -17.57 -2.18 -9.13
CA MET A 24 -17.80 -2.76 -7.80
C MET A 24 -18.37 -1.72 -6.82
N VAL A 25 -18.94 -2.18 -5.70
CA VAL A 25 -19.64 -1.34 -4.71
C VAL A 25 -18.72 -0.26 -4.13
N GLU A 26 -17.44 -0.57 -4.01
CA GLU A 26 -16.34 0.28 -3.57
C GLU A 26 -16.17 1.52 -4.47
N ALA A 27 -16.58 1.44 -5.75
CA ALA A 27 -16.58 2.57 -6.67
C ALA A 27 -17.66 3.60 -6.32
N THR A 28 -18.76 3.15 -5.72
CA THR A 28 -19.91 3.99 -5.35
C THR A 28 -19.93 4.43 -3.89
N THR A 29 -19.13 3.82 -3.00
CA THR A 29 -19.10 4.18 -1.58
C THR A 29 -18.00 5.20 -1.26
N PRO A 30 -18.24 6.14 -0.31
CA PRO A 30 -17.23 7.10 0.12
C PRO A 30 -16.17 6.49 1.05
N CYS A 31 -16.40 5.27 1.55
CA CYS A 31 -15.49 4.53 2.41
C CYS A 31 -15.36 3.11 1.88
N ILE A 32 -14.13 2.60 1.85
CA ILE A 32 -13.81 1.20 1.56
C ILE A 32 -13.22 0.57 2.81
N THR A 33 -13.61 -0.66 3.09
CA THR A 33 -12.98 -1.49 4.13
C THR A 33 -11.92 -2.30 3.44
N LEU A 34 -10.69 -2.22 3.92
CA LEU A 34 -9.60 -3.10 3.49
C LEU A 34 -9.43 -4.14 4.58
N ASP A 35 -9.87 -5.36 4.29
CA ASP A 35 -9.64 -6.52 5.13
C ASP A 35 -8.20 -7.02 4.92
N ASP A 36 -7.63 -7.66 5.94
CA ASP A 36 -6.28 -8.26 5.89
C ASP A 36 -5.10 -7.30 5.69
N ILE A 37 -5.25 -6.01 6.05
CA ILE A 37 -4.12 -5.06 6.07
C ILE A 37 -3.86 -4.49 7.46
N ASP A 38 -2.60 -4.54 7.89
CA ASP A 38 -2.17 -3.89 9.12
C ASP A 38 -2.30 -2.36 8.99
N PRO A 39 -2.92 -1.66 9.96
CA PRO A 39 -3.11 -0.21 9.88
C PRO A 39 -1.81 0.60 9.77
N ALA A 40 -0.71 0.14 10.39
CA ALA A 40 0.58 0.82 10.29
C ALA A 40 1.20 0.61 8.90
N ALA A 41 1.08 -0.60 8.34
CA ALA A 41 1.49 -0.88 6.96
C ALA A 41 0.70 -0.03 5.96
N PHE A 42 -0.62 0.10 6.12
CA PHE A 42 -1.44 0.95 5.25
C PHE A 42 -1.06 2.43 5.35
N LYS A 43 -0.73 2.92 6.56
CA LYS A 43 -0.26 4.30 6.76
C LYS A 43 1.06 4.56 6.02
N ALA A 44 2.01 3.62 6.08
CA ALA A 44 3.28 3.73 5.36
C ALA A 44 3.08 3.69 3.83
N MET A 45 2.22 2.79 3.34
CA MET A 45 1.84 2.72 1.93
C MET A 45 1.18 4.01 1.44
N LEU A 46 0.28 4.60 2.23
CA LEU A 46 -0.30 5.92 1.92
C LEU A 46 0.77 7.00 1.83
N GLY A 47 1.73 7.04 2.76
CA GLY A 47 2.86 7.95 2.71
C GLY A 47 3.66 7.81 1.43
N PHE A 48 3.97 6.58 1.03
CA PHE A 48 4.66 6.29 -0.21
C PHE A 48 3.86 6.71 -1.46
N ILE A 49 2.56 6.44 -1.50
CA ILE A 49 1.70 6.83 -2.63
C ILE A 49 1.71 8.34 -2.86
N TYR A 50 1.75 9.14 -1.78
CA TYR A 50 1.73 10.61 -1.86
C TYR A 50 3.09 11.27 -2.06
N THR A 51 4.15 10.66 -1.56
CA THR A 51 5.46 11.33 -1.44
C THR A 51 6.58 10.62 -2.19
N ASP A 52 6.32 9.45 -2.77
CA ASP A 52 7.34 8.56 -3.35
C ASP A 52 8.44 8.16 -2.34
N ARG A 53 8.20 8.37 -1.04
CA ARG A 53 9.17 8.09 0.04
C ARG A 53 8.56 7.11 1.03
N LEU A 54 9.24 5.98 1.20
CA LEU A 54 8.99 5.05 2.29
C LEU A 54 9.64 5.59 3.56
N SER A 55 8.95 6.51 4.25
CA SER A 55 9.23 6.81 5.65
C SER A 55 8.58 5.74 6.48
N VAL A 56 9.26 4.61 6.54
CA VAL A 56 8.95 3.57 7.52
C VAL A 56 9.84 3.94 8.70
N ASP A 57 9.22 4.17 9.85
CA ASP A 57 9.92 4.31 11.13
C ASP A 57 10.51 2.94 11.47
N TRP A 58 11.53 2.52 10.71
CA TRP A 58 12.31 1.32 10.97
C TRP A 58 13.22 1.65 12.14
N ASP A 59 13.08 0.92 13.24
CA ASP A 59 14.07 0.93 14.30
C ASP A 59 15.38 0.34 13.74
N PRO A 60 16.46 1.16 13.61
CA PRO A 60 17.70 0.73 12.97
C PRO A 60 18.46 -0.34 13.77
N GLU A 61 18.10 -0.60 15.03
CA GLU A 61 18.76 -1.63 15.85
C GLU A 61 18.20 -3.04 15.62
N THR A 62 17.01 -3.19 15.03
CA THR A 62 16.33 -4.51 14.90
C THR A 62 16.53 -5.20 13.54
N PHE A 63 17.12 -4.52 12.54
CA PHE A 63 17.10 -5.02 11.16
C PHE A 63 18.50 -5.09 10.52
N MET A 64 19.26 -6.12 10.88
CA MET A 64 20.03 -6.82 9.84
C MET A 64 19.07 -7.82 9.18
N PRO A 65 18.53 -7.55 7.98
CA PRO A 65 17.65 -8.50 7.31
C PRO A 65 18.41 -9.79 7.08
N LYS A 66 17.86 -10.91 7.57
CA LYS A 66 18.38 -12.22 7.21
C LYS A 66 18.12 -12.42 5.71
N PRO A 67 19.02 -13.08 4.96
CA PRO A 67 18.94 -13.18 3.49
C PRO A 67 17.59 -13.70 2.96
N GLN A 68 16.88 -14.54 3.73
CA GLN A 68 15.55 -15.04 3.39
C GLN A 68 14.44 -13.97 3.33
N GLN A 69 14.60 -12.83 4.01
CA GLN A 69 13.63 -11.73 3.93
C GLN A 69 13.80 -10.89 2.65
N PHE A 70 15.01 -10.89 2.07
CA PHE A 70 15.29 -10.25 0.78
C PHE A 70 14.64 -10.99 -0.39
N GLU A 71 14.61 -12.32 -0.34
CA GLU A 71 13.98 -13.15 -1.37
C GLU A 71 12.47 -12.91 -1.45
N HIS A 72 11.79 -12.80 -0.31
CA HIS A 72 10.35 -12.50 -0.28
C HIS A 72 10.04 -11.10 -0.79
N LEU A 73 10.89 -10.11 -0.46
CA LEU A 73 10.73 -8.75 -0.95
C LEU A 73 10.98 -8.66 -2.47
N LEU A 74 11.97 -9.39 -2.99
CA LEU A 74 12.26 -9.46 -4.42
C LEU A 74 11.13 -10.14 -5.19
N ALA A 75 10.58 -11.24 -4.66
CA ALA A 75 9.45 -11.94 -5.26
C ALA A 75 8.16 -11.09 -5.27
N ALA A 76 7.96 -10.26 -4.23
CA ALA A 76 6.85 -9.31 -4.21
C ALA A 76 7.07 -8.17 -5.23
N ALA A 77 8.27 -7.61 -5.30
CA ALA A 77 8.59 -6.55 -6.26
C ALA A 77 8.42 -7.03 -7.72
N ASP A 78 8.91 -8.21 -8.07
CA ASP A 78 8.79 -8.79 -9.42
C ASP A 78 7.33 -9.11 -9.82
N ARG A 79 6.44 -9.23 -8.83
CA ARG A 79 5.02 -9.52 -9.05
C ARG A 79 4.14 -8.27 -9.12
N PHE A 80 4.62 -7.13 -8.60
CA PHE A 80 3.85 -5.88 -8.49
C PHE A 80 4.45 -4.71 -9.28
N ILE A 81 5.59 -4.92 -9.98
CA ILE A 81 6.22 -3.96 -10.90
C ILE A 81 6.00 -4.40 -12.35
#